data_AF-A0A4Y7U3Z3-F1
#
_entry.id   AF-A0A4Y7U3Z3-F1
#
_cell.length_a   1.000
_cell.length_b   1.000
_cell.length_c   1.000
_cell.angle_alpha   90.00
_cell.angle_beta   90.00
_cell.angle_gamma   90.00
#
_symmetry.space_group_name_H-M   'P 1'
#
loop_
_entity.id
_entity.type
_entity.pdbx_description
1 polymer ?
#
loop_
_entity_poly.entity_id
_entity_poly.type
_entity_poly.pdbx_seq_one_letter_code
_entity_poly.pdbx_strand_id
1 'polypeptide(L)'
;KTDYVYKTNITVYGNEMSGIFIAKKINDSIHRVVFTTEFGNKLLDFEISDKSFKVNSIVSELDRKILINTLRDDFRLLLKKEYLIQEQFENESDNIYKSADGNRDNYLFLSKKDQKLEKVIHASKTKEKITLTF
;
A
#
# COMPACT_ATOMS: atom_id res chain seq x y z
N LYS A 1 11.82 12.46 11.24
CA LYS A 1 11.14 11.20 11.61
C LYS A 1 9.65 11.49 11.46
N THR A 2 9.05 11.05 10.35
CA THR A 2 7.67 11.41 10.00
C THR A 2 6.82 10.17 10.20
N ASP A 3 5.86 10.26 11.10
CA ASP A 3 4.82 9.26 11.29
C ASP A 3 3.58 9.77 10.57
N TYR A 4 2.96 8.93 9.74
CA TYR A 4 1.75 9.30 9.02
C TYR A 4 0.54 8.69 9.73
N VAL A 5 -0.44 9.53 10.02
CA VAL A 5 -1.65 9.14 10.76
C VAL A 5 -2.86 9.58 9.96
N TYR A 6 -3.74 8.63 9.65
CA TYR A 6 -4.92 8.85 8.84
C TYR A 6 -6.14 8.24 9.53
N LYS A 7 -7.29 8.92 9.41
CA LYS A 7 -8.58 8.26 9.62
C LYS A 7 -8.79 7.31 8.45
N THR A 8 -9.22 6.08 8.74
CA THR A 8 -9.31 5.03 7.74
C THR A 8 -10.55 4.22 7.95
N ASN A 9 -11.21 3.90 6.83
CA ASN A 9 -12.31 2.95 6.77
C ASN A 9 -11.85 1.76 5.92
N ILE A 10 -12.05 0.55 6.42
CA ILE A 10 -11.73 -0.68 5.71
C ILE A 10 -13.03 -1.48 5.55
N THR A 11 -13.36 -1.82 4.30
CA THR A 11 -14.50 -2.68 3.99
C THR A 11 -13.98 -4.04 3.53
N VAL A 12 -14.27 -5.11 4.28
CA VAL A 12 -13.85 -6.48 3.96
C VAL A 12 -15.01 -7.45 4.11
N TYR A 13 -15.32 -8.19 3.04
CA TYR A 13 -16.42 -9.17 3.00
C TYR A 13 -17.76 -8.62 3.52
N GLY A 14 -18.08 -7.37 3.17
CA GLY A 14 -19.33 -6.69 3.60
C GLY A 14 -19.30 -6.11 5.01
N ASN A 15 -18.18 -6.23 5.75
CA ASN A 15 -18.00 -5.60 7.05
C ASN A 15 -17.21 -4.30 6.89
N GLU A 16 -17.69 -3.23 7.51
CA GLU A 16 -16.99 -1.95 7.57
C GLU A 16 -16.34 -1.76 8.94
N MET A 17 -15.09 -1.32 8.94
CA MET A 17 -14.34 -1.00 10.14
C MET A 17 -13.73 0.38 10.00
N SER A 18 -14.07 1.26 10.93
CA SER A 18 -13.50 2.61 11.03
C SER A 18 -12.44 2.66 12.12
N GLY A 19 -11.38 3.42 11.87
CA GLY A 19 -10.29 3.55 12.83
C GLY A 19 -9.20 4.50 12.39
N ILE A 20 -8.07 4.38 13.06
CA ILE A 20 -6.86 5.17 12.81
C ILE A 20 -5.80 4.24 12.22
N PHE A 21 -5.33 4.58 11.02
CA PHE A 21 -4.18 3.96 10.38
C PHE A 21 -2.92 4.77 10.66
N ILE A 22 -1.85 4.08 11.05
CA ILE A 22 -0.57 4.66 11.40
C ILE A 22 0.51 3.94 10.60
N ALA A 23 1.22 4.69 9.76
CA ALA A 23 2.42 4.22 9.07
C ALA A 23 3.65 4.93 9.63
N LYS A 24 4.54 4.17 10.24
CA LYS A 24 5.74 4.66 10.92
C LYS A 24 7.00 4.06 10.32
N LYS A 25 7.94 4.91 9.89
CA LYS A 25 9.27 4.47 9.49
C LYS A 25 10.10 4.11 10.74
N ILE A 26 10.43 2.83 10.91
CA ILE A 26 11.28 2.34 12.01
C ILE A 26 12.75 2.55 11.68
N ASN A 27 13.13 2.21 10.44
CA ASN A 27 14.44 2.49 9.84
C ASN A 27 14.31 2.62 8.32
N ASP A 28 15.41 2.67 7.58
CA ASP A 28 15.39 2.87 6.12
C ASP A 28 14.69 1.78 5.31
N SER A 29 14.57 0.58 5.87
CA SER A 29 13.97 -0.58 5.19
C SER A 29 12.68 -1.07 5.83
N ILE A 30 12.45 -0.76 7.12
CA ILE A 30 11.33 -1.30 7.89
C ILE A 30 10.34 -0.20 8.24
N HIS A 31 9.09 -0.43 7.88
CA HIS A 31 7.93 0.33 8.31
C HIS A 31 7.10 -0.49 9.28
N ARG A 32 6.51 0.16 10.28
CA ARG A 32 5.48 -0.40 11.14
C ARG A 32 4.14 0.18 10.73
N VAL A 33 3.20 -0.70 10.45
CA VAL A 33 1.83 -0.37 10.05
C VAL A 33 0.90 -0.83 11.16
N VAL A 34 0.14 0.10 11.72
CA VAL A 34 -0.82 -0.19 12.79
C VAL A 34 -2.18 0.35 12.38
N PHE A 35 -3.22 -0.46 12.54
CA PHE A 35 -4.60 0.02 12.44
C PHE A 35 -5.28 -0.21 13.79
N THR A 36 -5.85 0.84 14.36
CA THR A 36 -6.52 0.81 15.66
C THR A 36 -7.94 1.30 15.54
N THR A 37 -8.81 0.94 16.48
CA THR A 37 -10.06 1.67 16.68
C THR A 37 -9.77 3.11 17.12
N GLU A 38 -10.78 3.98 17.08
CA GLU A 38 -10.65 5.36 17.59
C GLU A 38 -10.35 5.40 19.10
N PHE A 39 -10.69 4.34 19.83
CA PHE A 39 -10.39 4.18 21.26
C PHE A 39 -9.00 3.58 21.54
N GLY A 40 -8.19 3.32 20.51
CA GLY A 40 -6.80 2.88 20.65
C GLY A 40 -6.59 1.36 20.74
N ASN A 41 -7.64 0.55 20.62
CA ASN A 41 -7.48 -0.90 20.54
C ASN A 41 -6.86 -1.27 19.19
N LYS A 42 -5.76 -2.04 19.20
CA LYS A 42 -5.11 -2.48 17.96
C LYS A 42 -5.96 -3.56 17.28
N LEU A 43 -6.30 -3.31 16.02
CA LEU A 43 -6.92 -4.29 15.13
C LEU A 43 -5.85 -5.10 14.39
N LEU A 44 -4.77 -4.44 13.97
CA LEU A 44 -3.57 -5.09 13.42
C LEU A 44 -2.31 -4.25 13.67
N ASP A 45 -1.17 -4.92 13.67
CA ASP A 45 0.17 -4.34 13.86
C ASP A 45 1.17 -5.19 13.07
N PHE A 46 1.72 -4.64 11.99
CA PHE A 46 2.65 -5.30 11.09
C PHE A 46 3.98 -4.55 11.05
N GLU A 47 5.07 -5.30 10.87
CA GLU A 47 6.35 -4.78 10.41
C GLU A 47 6.59 -5.26 8.98
N ILE A 48 6.84 -4.30 8.09
CA ILE A 48 6.90 -4.52 6.65
C ILE A 48 8.19 -3.92 6.10
N SER A 49 8.90 -4.71 5.31
CA SER A 49 9.94 -4.24 4.41
C SER A 49 9.71 -4.81 3.00
N ASP A 50 10.55 -4.42 2.06
CA ASP A 50 10.56 -4.99 0.71
C ASP A 50 10.70 -6.52 0.73
N LYS A 51 11.43 -7.07 1.71
CA LYS A 51 11.78 -8.51 1.76
C LYS A 51 11.13 -9.29 2.89
N SER A 52 10.79 -8.62 3.99
CA SER A 52 10.25 -9.25 5.19
C SER A 52 8.85 -8.75 5.52
N PHE A 53 8.09 -9.59 6.21
CA PHE A 53 6.79 -9.26 6.75
C PHE A 53 6.62 -10.01 8.07
N LYS A 54 6.26 -9.28 9.12
CA LYS A 54 6.03 -9.83 10.45
C LYS A 54 4.72 -9.30 10.99
N VAL A 55 3.91 -10.20 11.53
CA VAL A 55 2.69 -9.86 12.26
C VAL A 55 3.05 -9.76 13.74
N ASN A 56 2.95 -8.57 14.32
CA ASN A 56 3.12 -8.36 15.75
C ASN A 56 1.83 -8.69 16.51
N SER A 57 0.68 -8.29 15.97
CA SER A 57 -0.65 -8.64 16.49
C SER A 57 -1.71 -8.46 15.41
N ILE A 58 -2.76 -9.27 15.48
CA ILE A 58 -3.97 -9.13 14.66
C ILE A 58 -5.15 -9.69 15.45
N VAL A 59 -6.31 -9.03 15.37
CA VAL A 59 -7.54 -9.56 15.98
C VAL A 59 -8.05 -10.76 15.20
N SER A 60 -8.70 -11.70 15.89
CA SER A 60 -9.16 -12.98 15.34
C SER A 60 -10.02 -12.83 14.07
N GLU A 61 -10.81 -11.77 13.99
CA GLU A 61 -11.72 -11.45 12.91
C GLU A 61 -10.97 -11.17 11.60
N LEU A 62 -9.74 -10.67 11.71
CA LEU A 62 -8.86 -10.32 10.59
C LEU A 62 -7.74 -11.35 10.37
N ASP A 63 -7.59 -12.34 11.26
CA ASP A 63 -6.57 -13.38 11.19
C ASP A 63 -6.90 -14.47 10.14
N ARG A 64 -7.03 -14.03 8.89
CA ARG A 64 -7.23 -14.88 7.73
C ARG A 64 -6.01 -14.75 6.84
N LYS A 65 -5.37 -15.88 6.53
CA LYS A 65 -4.18 -15.93 5.67
C LYS A 65 -4.32 -15.14 4.37
N ILE A 66 -5.49 -15.20 3.73
CA ILE A 66 -5.75 -14.45 2.49
C ILE A 66 -5.75 -12.94 2.72
N LEU A 67 -6.39 -12.46 3.79
CA LEU A 67 -6.45 -11.03 4.13
C LEU A 67 -5.07 -10.50 4.52
N ILE A 68 -4.34 -11.24 5.35
CA ILE A 68 -2.98 -10.88 5.75
C ILE A 68 -2.06 -10.77 4.54
N ASN A 69 -2.15 -11.70 3.59
CA ASN A 69 -1.36 -11.64 2.36
C ASN A 69 -1.76 -10.44 1.48
N THR A 70 -3.05 -10.15 1.34
CA THR A 70 -3.53 -8.96 0.61
C THR A 70 -2.98 -7.69 1.24
N LEU A 71 -3.18 -7.50 2.56
CA LEU A 71 -2.69 -6.31 3.27
C LEU A 71 -1.17 -6.18 3.21
N ARG A 72 -0.43 -7.28 3.32
CA ARG A 72 1.02 -7.27 3.13
C ARG A 72 1.40 -6.72 1.77
N ASP A 73 0.79 -7.23 0.70
CA ASP A 73 1.14 -6.87 -0.66
C ASP A 73 0.71 -5.41 -0.97
N ASP A 74 -0.47 -5.00 -0.51
CA ASP A 74 -0.99 -3.64 -0.63
C ASP A 74 -0.10 -2.62 0.10
N PHE A 75 0.23 -2.88 1.37
CA PHE A 75 1.07 -1.96 2.15
C PHE A 75 2.52 -1.94 1.66
N ARG A 76 3.04 -3.05 1.11
CA ARG A 76 4.35 -3.03 0.45
C ARG A 76 4.37 -2.10 -0.74
N LEU A 77 3.34 -2.15 -1.59
CA LEU A 77 3.21 -1.25 -2.73
C LEU A 77 3.06 0.21 -2.27
N LEU A 78 2.18 0.46 -1.30
CA LEU A 78 1.93 1.81 -0.77
C LEU A 78 3.18 2.46 -0.16
N LEU A 79 3.99 1.67 0.55
CA LEU A 79 5.19 2.15 1.25
C LEU A 79 6.46 2.05 0.39
N LYS A 80 6.36 1.60 -0.86
CA LYS A 80 7.48 1.49 -1.78
C LYS A 80 8.00 2.87 -2.14
N LYS A 81 9.27 3.12 -1.80
CA LYS A 81 9.91 4.43 -1.98
C LYS A 81 10.54 4.59 -3.37
N GLU A 82 11.06 3.51 -3.93
CA GLU A 82 11.90 3.56 -5.14
C GLU A 82 11.38 2.60 -6.19
N TYR A 83 11.34 3.08 -7.43
CA TYR A 83 10.91 2.35 -8.62
C TYR A 83 12.01 2.43 -9.66
N LEU A 84 12.41 1.28 -10.19
CA LEU A 84 13.37 1.23 -11.29
C LEU A 84 12.59 1.33 -12.59
N ILE A 85 12.58 2.52 -13.18
CA ILE A 85 11.82 2.79 -14.40
C ILE A 85 12.47 2.08 -15.58
N GLN A 86 11.65 1.35 -16.34
CA GLN A 86 12.07 0.59 -17.52
C GLN A 86 11.52 1.19 -18.81
N GLU A 87 10.27 1.63 -18.78
CA GLU A 87 9.57 2.19 -19.93
C GLU A 87 8.76 3.41 -19.48
N GLN A 88 8.53 4.33 -20.41
CA GLN A 88 7.71 5.50 -20.23
C GLN A 88 6.70 5.60 -21.36
N PHE A 89 5.46 5.93 -21.00
CA PHE A 89 4.36 6.21 -21.90
C PHE A 89 3.74 7.56 -21.54
N GLU A 90 2.79 8.00 -22.34
CA GLU A 90 1.99 9.17 -22.03
C GLU A 90 0.57 9.02 -22.56
N ASN A 91 -0.36 9.72 -21.92
CA ASN A 91 -1.69 10.00 -22.46
C ASN A 91 -1.93 11.53 -22.42
N GLU A 92 -3.17 11.97 -22.64
CA GLU A 92 -3.53 13.39 -22.62
C GLU A 92 -3.27 14.06 -21.25
N SER A 93 -3.50 13.34 -20.16
CA SER A 93 -3.47 13.87 -18.79
C SER A 93 -2.19 13.54 -18.02
N ASP A 94 -1.52 12.43 -18.34
CA ASP A 94 -0.50 11.79 -17.51
C ASP A 94 0.77 11.42 -18.28
N ASN A 95 1.90 11.54 -17.60
CA ASN A 95 3.10 10.78 -17.90
C ASN A 95 3.03 9.45 -17.11
N ILE A 96 3.24 8.33 -17.80
CA ILE A 96 3.08 6.99 -17.20
C ILE A 96 4.43 6.28 -17.19
N TYR A 97 4.90 5.91 -16.01
CA TYR A 97 6.18 5.22 -15.85
C TYR A 97 5.95 3.77 -15.45
N LYS A 98 6.60 2.83 -16.14
CA LYS A 98 6.53 1.40 -15.85
C LYS A 98 7.80 0.94 -15.13
N SER A 99 7.61 0.16 -14.07
CA SER A 99 8.67 -0.47 -13.29
C SER A 99 8.32 -1.93 -13.03
N ALA A 100 9.25 -2.85 -13.29
CA ALA A 100 9.09 -4.25 -12.91
C ALA A 100 9.01 -4.44 -11.39
N ASP A 101 8.22 -5.43 -10.98
CA ASP A 101 8.08 -5.89 -9.60
C ASP A 101 7.85 -7.41 -9.57
N GLY A 102 8.95 -8.17 -9.58
CA GLY A 102 8.91 -9.62 -9.71
C GLY A 102 8.36 -10.07 -11.07
N ASN A 103 7.21 -10.75 -11.07
CA ASN A 103 6.54 -11.22 -12.29
C ASN A 103 5.39 -10.30 -12.75
N ARG A 104 5.34 -9.08 -12.20
CA ARG A 104 4.31 -8.07 -12.43
C ARG A 104 4.98 -6.72 -12.68
N ASP A 105 4.16 -5.75 -13.07
CA ASP A 105 4.60 -4.39 -13.33
C ASP A 105 3.81 -3.40 -12.49
N ASN A 106 4.48 -2.31 -12.10
CA ASN A 106 3.87 -1.12 -11.53
C ASN A 106 3.83 -0.03 -12.60
N TYR A 107 2.67 0.61 -12.76
CA TYR A 107 2.45 1.76 -13.62
C TYR A 107 2.14 2.98 -12.76
N LEU A 108 3.01 3.98 -12.79
CA LEU A 108 2.91 5.21 -12.02
C LEU A 108 2.39 6.33 -12.92
N PHE A 109 1.24 6.90 -12.58
CA PHE A 109 0.58 7.97 -13.34
C PHE A 109 0.88 9.32 -12.68
N LEU A 110 1.71 10.12 -13.34
CA LEU A 110 2.03 11.48 -12.91
C LEU A 110 1.27 12.50 -13.75
N SER A 111 0.50 13.35 -13.09
CA SER A 111 -0.27 14.42 -13.71
C SER A 111 0.62 15.36 -14.51
N LYS A 112 0.31 15.58 -15.80
CA LYS A 112 1.01 16.60 -16.59
C LYS A 112 0.75 18.01 -16.06
N LYS A 113 -0.39 18.22 -15.39
CA LYS A 113 -0.82 19.53 -14.88
C LYS A 113 0.04 20.04 -13.73
N ASP A 114 0.28 19.23 -12.71
CA ASP A 114 0.99 19.64 -11.49
C ASP A 114 2.12 18.70 -11.07
N GLN A 115 2.45 17.71 -11.91
CA GLN A 115 3.54 16.76 -11.71
C GLN A 115 3.40 15.91 -10.44
N LYS A 116 2.17 15.75 -9.92
CA LYS A 116 1.90 14.86 -8.78
C LYS A 116 1.57 13.45 -9.24
N LEU A 117 1.96 12.47 -8.42
CA LEU A 117 1.55 11.09 -8.56
C LEU A 117 0.07 10.97 -8.18
N GLU A 118 -0.80 10.72 -9.15
CA GLU A 118 -2.24 10.59 -8.93
C GLU A 118 -2.64 9.13 -8.68
N LYS A 119 -1.92 8.19 -9.30
CA LYS A 119 -2.30 6.77 -9.28
C LYS A 119 -1.10 5.84 -9.47
N VAL A 120 -1.13 4.71 -8.78
CA VAL A 120 -0.23 3.57 -9.02
C VAL A 120 -1.05 2.32 -9.28
N ILE A 121 -0.80 1.66 -10.40
CA ILE A 121 -1.44 0.39 -10.76
C ILE A 121 -0.39 -0.71 -10.71
N HIS A 122 -0.59 -1.70 -9.83
CA HIS A 122 0.14 -2.94 -9.85
C HIS A 122 -0.64 -3.96 -10.69
N ALA A 123 -0.06 -4.43 -11.78
CA ALA A 123 -0.75 -5.25 -12.76
C ALA A 123 0.02 -6.52 -13.11
N SER A 124 -0.74 -7.58 -13.38
CA SER A 124 -0.24 -8.71 -14.16
C SER A 124 -0.36 -8.39 -15.65
N LYS A 125 0.21 -9.26 -16.50
CA LYS A 125 0.16 -9.11 -17.97
C LYS A 125 -1.25 -8.90 -18.55
N THR A 126 -2.29 -9.37 -17.86
CA THR A 126 -3.67 -9.36 -18.38
C THR A 126 -4.67 -8.58 -17.54
N LYS A 127 -4.31 -8.20 -16.31
CA LYS A 127 -5.23 -7.47 -15.43
C LYS A 127 -4.53 -6.73 -14.31
N GLU A 128 -5.16 -5.64 -13.89
CA GLU A 128 -4.86 -4.90 -12.66
C GLU A 128 -5.07 -5.81 -11.44
N LYS A 129 -4.24 -5.61 -10.42
CA LYS A 129 -4.25 -6.36 -9.16
C LYS A 129 -4.46 -5.44 -7.96
N ILE A 130 -3.78 -4.30 -7.95
CA ILE A 130 -3.89 -3.29 -6.90
C ILE A 130 -3.90 -1.93 -7.59
N THR A 131 -4.78 -1.05 -7.15
CA THR A 131 -4.87 0.34 -7.62
C THR A 131 -4.82 1.25 -6.40
N LEU A 132 -3.78 2.07 -6.32
CA LEU A 132 -3.64 3.13 -5.33
C LEU A 132 -3.96 4.46 -6.01
N THR A 133 -4.78 5.28 -5.37
CA THR A 133 -5.17 6.62 -5.85
C THR A 133 -4.91 7.62 -4.73
N PHE A 134 -4.41 8.82 -5.08
CA PHE A 134 -3.96 9.85 -4.14
C PHE A 134 -4.75 11.15 -4.26
#